data_AF-A0A2N7MZI5-F1
#
_entry.id   AF-A0A2N7MZI5-F1
#
_cell.length_a   1.000
_cell.length_b   1.000
_cell.length_c   1.000
_cell.angle_alpha   90.00
_cell.angle_beta   90.00
_cell.angle_gamma   90.00
#
_symmetry.space_group_name_H-M   'P 1'
#
loop_
_entity.id
_entity.type
_entity.pdbx_description
1 polymer ?
#
loop_
_entity_poly.entity_id
_entity_poly.type
_entity_poly.pdbx_seq_one_letter_code
_entity_poly.pdbx_strand_id
1 'polypeptide(L)'
;MKNWMLALFAITALSGCADHIVEPRGTSISLKPTEFSFAVQSQNQTYAMNKLTQFVRKYPNQAGSKWQITSFNAQGKKLAQQYRIALLQQGVAAEQLVLEHRSEFHRFDVQVSVIQLQAQLEVCHQEVIGDYGLGHLGCYTDGSRWQSMVNPQNAL
;
A
#
# COMPACT_ATOMS: atom_id res chain seq x y z
N MET A 1 -57.96 29.41 19.61
CA MET A 1 -57.45 28.04 19.84
C MET A 1 -57.50 27.16 18.59
N LYS A 2 -58.63 27.06 17.88
CA LYS A 2 -58.78 26.25 16.64
C LYS A 2 -57.80 26.61 15.51
N ASN A 3 -57.53 27.91 15.29
CA ASN A 3 -56.56 28.34 14.26
C ASN A 3 -55.10 28.03 14.62
N TRP A 4 -54.79 27.85 15.89
CA TRP A 4 -53.42 27.55 16.35
C TRP A 4 -53.09 26.07 16.22
N MET A 5 -54.05 25.18 16.44
CA MET A 5 -53.91 23.75 16.13
C MET A 5 -53.72 23.49 14.63
N LEU A 6 -54.43 24.25 13.78
CA LEU A 6 -54.33 24.12 12.32
C LEU A 6 -52.97 24.59 11.80
N ALA A 7 -52.42 25.65 12.38
CA ALA A 7 -51.06 26.11 12.10
C ALA A 7 -50.00 25.09 12.57
N LEU A 8 -50.17 24.50 13.75
CA LEU A 8 -49.25 23.48 14.27
C LEU A 8 -49.22 22.24 13.38
N PHE A 9 -50.40 21.77 12.94
CA PHE A 9 -50.54 20.62 12.04
C PHE A 9 -49.91 20.86 10.67
N ALA A 10 -50.06 22.09 10.13
CA ALA A 10 -49.41 22.47 8.87
C ALA A 10 -47.88 22.48 8.99
N ILE A 11 -47.32 22.95 10.10
CA ILE A 11 -45.86 22.99 10.32
C ILE A 11 -45.29 21.56 10.43
N THR A 12 -45.98 20.65 11.14
CA THR A 12 -45.54 19.25 11.25
C THR A 12 -45.69 18.47 9.95
N ALA A 13 -46.67 18.81 9.11
CA ALA A 13 -46.84 18.21 7.79
C ALA A 13 -45.74 18.65 6.80
N LEU A 14 -45.17 19.85 7.00
CA LEU A 14 -44.09 20.39 6.15
C LEU A 14 -42.69 19.85 6.53
N SER A 15 -42.50 19.29 7.73
CA SER A 15 -41.20 18.72 8.15
C SER A 15 -40.95 17.28 7.65
N GLY A 16 -41.89 16.68 6.92
CA GLY A 16 -41.85 15.26 6.52
C GLY A 16 -41.02 14.92 5.27
N CYS A 17 -40.50 15.91 4.53
CA CYS A 17 -39.81 15.69 3.25
C CYS A 17 -38.41 16.33 3.21
N ALA A 18 -37.66 16.24 4.30
CA ALA A 18 -36.22 16.49 4.23
C ALA A 18 -35.53 15.20 3.81
N ASP A 19 -35.21 15.07 2.52
CA ASP A 19 -34.38 13.96 2.03
C ASP A 19 -33.02 14.04 2.73
N HIS A 20 -32.73 13.05 3.57
CA HIS A 20 -31.44 12.89 4.22
C HIS A 20 -30.45 12.28 3.24
N ILE A 21 -29.90 13.13 2.36
CA ILE A 21 -28.82 12.74 1.46
C ILE A 21 -27.50 12.83 2.22
N VAL A 22 -26.75 11.73 2.28
CA VAL A 22 -25.39 11.71 2.81
C VAL A 22 -24.50 12.58 1.92
N GLU A 23 -23.69 13.46 2.52
CA GLU A 23 -22.76 14.29 1.76
C GLU A 23 -21.80 13.42 0.93
N PRO A 24 -21.57 13.77 -0.36
CA PRO A 24 -20.61 13.06 -1.19
C PRO A 24 -19.23 13.11 -0.53
N ARG A 25 -18.60 11.94 -0.42
CA ARG A 25 -17.21 11.82 0.05
C ARG A 25 -16.41 10.96 -0.93
N GLY A 26 -15.15 11.36 -1.13
CA GLY A 26 -14.23 10.58 -1.95
C GLY A 26 -13.81 9.26 -1.28
N THR A 27 -13.00 8.49 -2.01
CA THR A 27 -12.40 7.25 -1.49
C THR A 27 -11.33 7.56 -0.43
N SER A 28 -11.27 6.75 0.63
CA SER A 28 -10.10 6.73 1.51
C SER A 28 -8.99 5.88 0.88
N ILE A 29 -7.73 6.31 1.05
CA ILE A 29 -6.53 5.57 0.62
C ILE A 29 -5.72 5.28 1.87
N SER A 30 -5.56 4.00 2.20
CA SER A 30 -4.71 3.57 3.30
C SER A 30 -3.35 3.14 2.76
N LEU A 31 -2.27 3.49 3.46
CA LEU A 31 -0.92 3.05 3.11
C LEU A 31 -0.51 1.93 4.06
N LYS A 32 -0.30 0.73 3.52
CA LYS A 32 0.11 -0.44 4.30
C LYS A 32 1.58 -0.79 4.02
N PRO A 33 2.44 -0.88 5.05
CA PRO A 33 3.79 -1.40 4.88
C PRO A 33 3.73 -2.89 4.55
N THR A 34 4.37 -3.27 3.44
CA THR A 34 4.48 -4.65 2.97
C THR A 34 5.94 -5.01 2.82
N GLU A 35 6.35 -6.12 3.43
CA GLU A 35 7.71 -6.63 3.36
C GLU A 35 7.83 -7.65 2.23
N PHE A 36 8.82 -7.45 1.36
CA PHE A 36 9.25 -8.42 0.37
C PHE A 36 10.66 -8.88 0.73
N SER A 37 10.95 -10.17 0.58
CA SER A 37 12.28 -10.69 0.89
C SER A 37 12.68 -11.82 -0.04
N PHE A 38 14.00 -12.02 -0.14
CA PHE A 38 14.59 -13.22 -0.70
C PHE A 38 15.85 -13.59 0.08
N ALA A 39 16.18 -14.87 0.09
CA ALA A 39 17.39 -15.37 0.70
C ALA A 39 18.16 -16.27 -0.26
N VAL A 40 19.48 -16.24 -0.16
CA VAL A 40 20.39 -16.99 -1.04
C VAL A 40 21.40 -17.77 -0.21
N GLN A 41 21.61 -19.01 -0.61
CA GLN A 41 22.76 -19.81 -0.24
C GLN A 41 23.54 -20.08 -1.53
N SER A 42 24.73 -19.51 -1.67
CA SER A 42 25.55 -19.69 -2.87
C SER A 42 26.99 -19.24 -2.65
N GLN A 43 27.93 -20.10 -3.04
CA GLN A 43 29.33 -19.71 -3.20
C GLN A 43 29.58 -18.98 -4.53
N ASN A 44 28.69 -19.13 -5.52
CA ASN A 44 28.77 -18.42 -6.78
C ASN A 44 28.22 -17.00 -6.61
N GLN A 45 29.14 -16.03 -6.60
CA GLN A 45 28.84 -14.61 -6.46
C GLN A 45 27.99 -14.06 -7.62
N THR A 46 28.27 -14.46 -8.86
CA THR A 46 27.52 -14.01 -10.04
C THR A 46 26.06 -14.41 -9.96
N TYR A 47 25.78 -15.65 -9.53
CA TYR A 47 24.42 -16.12 -9.31
C TYR A 47 23.72 -15.31 -8.22
N ALA A 48 24.39 -15.09 -7.08
CA ALA A 48 23.84 -14.32 -5.97
C ALA A 48 23.54 -12.87 -6.36
N MET A 49 24.43 -12.22 -7.14
CA MET A 49 24.22 -10.87 -7.65
C MET A 49 23.05 -10.79 -8.64
N ASN A 50 22.91 -11.78 -9.53
CA ASN A 50 21.77 -11.84 -10.46
C ASN A 50 20.45 -11.93 -9.70
N LYS A 51 20.38 -12.69 -8.60
CA LYS A 51 19.19 -12.73 -7.73
C LYS A 51 18.85 -11.38 -7.11
N LEU A 52 19.86 -10.63 -6.64
CA LEU A 52 19.65 -9.27 -6.18
C LEU A 52 19.12 -8.37 -7.30
N THR A 53 19.73 -8.41 -8.49
CA THR A 53 19.29 -7.60 -9.64
C THR A 53 17.85 -7.92 -10.04
N GLN A 54 17.45 -9.18 -10.06
CA GLN A 54 16.07 -9.59 -10.31
C GLN A 54 15.11 -9.05 -9.24
N PHE A 55 15.53 -9.10 -7.97
CA PHE A 55 14.73 -8.61 -6.86
C PHE A 55 14.52 -7.10 -6.93
N VAL A 56 15.57 -6.31 -7.16
CA VAL A 56 15.47 -4.85 -7.27
C VAL A 56 14.69 -4.42 -8.52
N ARG A 57 14.79 -5.18 -9.62
CA ARG A 57 13.93 -4.93 -10.80
C ARG A 57 12.46 -5.15 -10.50
N LYS A 58 12.14 -6.16 -9.69
CA LYS A 58 10.75 -6.47 -9.30
C LYS A 58 10.21 -5.47 -8.29
N TYR A 59 11.05 -5.01 -7.37
CA TYR A 59 10.71 -4.07 -6.30
C TYR A 59 11.70 -2.90 -6.34
N PRO A 60 11.51 -1.93 -7.27
CA PRO A 60 12.41 -0.80 -7.41
C PRO A 60 12.38 0.09 -6.17
N ASN A 61 13.47 0.82 -5.91
CA ASN A 61 13.50 1.75 -4.79
C ASN A 61 12.44 2.85 -4.97
N GLN A 62 11.65 3.10 -3.93
CA GLN A 62 10.60 4.10 -3.89
C GLN A 62 10.74 4.97 -2.65
N ALA A 63 10.16 6.17 -2.66
CA ALA A 63 10.13 7.04 -1.49
C ALA A 63 9.53 6.31 -0.27
N GLY A 64 10.25 6.35 0.86
CA GLY A 64 9.84 5.66 2.09
C GLY A 64 10.19 4.16 2.15
N SER A 65 10.85 3.59 1.12
CA SER A 65 11.33 2.21 1.18
C SER A 65 12.39 2.04 2.27
N LYS A 66 12.34 0.91 2.97
CA LYS A 66 13.36 0.51 3.95
C LYS A 66 13.95 -0.82 3.55
N TRP A 67 15.25 -0.84 3.28
CA TRP A 67 16.02 -2.01 2.89
C TRP A 67 16.77 -2.58 4.08
N GLN A 68 16.76 -3.91 4.21
CA GLN A 68 17.53 -4.62 5.21
C GLN A 68 18.26 -5.77 4.54
N ILE A 69 19.54 -5.92 4.88
CA ILE A 69 20.38 -7.03 4.44
C ILE A 69 20.88 -7.73 5.70
N THR A 70 20.49 -8.99 5.87
CA THR A 70 20.88 -9.82 7.01
C THR A 70 21.82 -10.92 6.54
N SER A 71 23.00 -11.01 7.16
CA SER A 71 23.99 -12.04 6.89
C SER A 71 24.05 -13.07 8.01
N PHE A 72 24.22 -14.35 7.68
CA PHE A 72 24.20 -15.44 8.66
C PHE A 72 25.56 -16.11 8.90
N ASN A 73 26.45 -16.06 7.92
CA ASN A 73 27.78 -16.66 8.01
C ASN A 73 28.86 -15.78 7.35
N ALA A 74 30.12 -16.25 7.38
CA ALA A 74 31.25 -15.49 6.83
C ALA A 74 31.11 -15.19 5.32
N GLN A 75 30.55 -16.14 4.55
CA GLN A 75 30.26 -15.92 3.13
C GLN A 75 29.14 -14.89 2.96
N GLY A 76 28.09 -15.00 3.78
CA GLY A 76 27.01 -14.05 3.89
C GLY A 76 27.46 -12.62 4.15
N LYS A 77 28.43 -12.41 5.05
CA LYS A 77 29.00 -11.08 5.32
C LYS A 77 29.63 -10.46 4.07
N LYS A 78 30.36 -11.25 3.29
CA LYS A 78 30.98 -10.79 2.04
C LYS A 78 29.92 -10.40 1.02
N LEU A 79 28.92 -11.25 0.82
CA LEU A 79 27.79 -10.97 -0.08
C LEU A 79 26.99 -9.74 0.37
N ALA A 80 26.74 -9.61 1.67
CA ALA A 80 25.97 -8.51 2.22
C ALA A 80 26.63 -7.14 1.97
N GLN A 81 27.96 -7.06 2.05
CA GLN A 81 28.69 -5.83 1.69
C GLN A 81 28.60 -5.52 0.19
N GLN A 82 28.69 -6.54 -0.67
CA GLN A 82 28.53 -6.36 -2.11
C GLN A 82 27.12 -5.91 -2.47
N TYR A 83 26.11 -6.49 -1.83
CA TYR A 83 24.71 -6.10 -1.99
C TYR A 83 24.49 -4.65 -1.55
N ARG A 84 25.06 -4.25 -0.42
CA ARG A 84 25.01 -2.86 0.04
C ARG A 84 25.57 -1.90 -1.01
N ILE A 85 26.77 -2.17 -1.54
CA ILE A 85 27.39 -1.33 -2.57
C ILE A 85 26.50 -1.25 -3.81
N ALA A 86 25.96 -2.39 -4.27
CA ALA A 86 25.11 -2.44 -5.45
C ALA A 86 23.79 -1.66 -5.25
N LEU A 87 23.16 -1.75 -4.08
CA LEU A 87 21.95 -0.99 -3.77
C LEU A 87 22.22 0.52 -3.71
N LEU A 88 23.34 0.94 -3.10
CA LEU A 88 23.75 2.35 -3.08
C LEU A 88 23.99 2.89 -4.51
N GLN A 89 24.64 2.10 -5.38
CA GLN A 89 24.86 2.46 -6.79
C GLN A 89 23.56 2.55 -7.59
N GLN A 90 22.49 1.89 -7.15
CA GLN A 90 21.17 1.94 -7.76
C GLN A 90 20.27 3.03 -7.16
N GLY A 91 20.81 3.90 -6.31
CA GLY A 91 20.10 5.06 -5.76
C GLY A 91 19.30 4.76 -4.49
N VAL A 92 19.55 3.65 -3.81
CA VAL A 92 19.07 3.46 -2.42
C VAL A 92 19.90 4.35 -1.51
N ALA A 93 19.25 5.20 -0.72
CA ALA A 93 19.97 6.08 0.19
C ALA A 93 20.57 5.28 1.37
N ALA A 94 21.70 5.74 1.91
CA ALA A 94 22.41 4.99 2.96
C ALA A 94 21.58 4.86 4.25
N GLU A 95 20.78 5.87 4.57
CA GLU A 95 19.84 5.91 5.69
C GLU A 95 18.64 4.97 5.51
N GLN A 96 18.34 4.55 4.28
CA GLN A 96 17.29 3.59 3.98
C GLN A 96 17.76 2.15 4.07
N LEU A 97 19.07 1.91 4.26
CA LEU A 97 19.68 0.59 4.19
C LEU A 97 20.29 0.20 5.53
N VAL A 98 19.77 -0.89 6.09
CA VAL A 98 20.28 -1.50 7.34
C VAL A 98 21.04 -2.78 6.99
N LEU A 99 22.24 -2.92 7.56
CA LEU A 99 23.06 -4.12 7.43
C LEU A 99 23.13 -4.81 8.79
N GLU A 100 22.72 -6.08 8.86
CA GLU A 100 22.69 -6.85 10.09
C GLU A 100 23.49 -8.16 9.93
N HIS A 101 24.07 -8.64 11.03
CA HIS A 101 24.64 -9.97 11.10
C HIS A 101 24.03 -10.75 12.25
N ARG A 102 23.51 -11.94 11.95
CA ARG A 102 22.98 -12.88 12.94
C ARG A 102 23.78 -14.17 12.86
N SER A 103 24.47 -14.54 13.92
CA SER A 103 25.32 -15.75 13.95
C SER A 103 24.54 -17.05 14.20
N GLU A 104 23.22 -17.00 14.11
CA GLU A 104 22.34 -18.16 14.29
C GLU A 104 22.49 -19.14 13.11
N PHE A 105 22.33 -20.43 13.38
CA PHE A 105 22.38 -21.44 12.32
C PHE A 105 21.23 -21.20 11.34
N HIS A 106 21.58 -20.77 10.13
CA HIS A 106 20.64 -20.52 9.05
C HIS A 106 21.07 -21.27 7.79
N ARG A 107 20.10 -21.83 7.06
CA ARG A 107 20.35 -22.50 5.78
C ARG A 107 20.79 -21.55 4.65
N PHE A 108 20.77 -20.24 4.87
CA PHE A 108 21.08 -19.24 3.85
C PHE A 108 22.29 -18.43 4.29
N ASP A 109 23.05 -17.91 3.32
CA ASP A 109 24.21 -17.08 3.61
C ASP A 109 23.76 -15.64 3.90
N VAL A 110 22.83 -15.13 3.09
CA VAL A 110 22.32 -13.77 3.15
C VAL A 110 20.83 -13.73 2.82
N GLN A 111 20.10 -12.83 3.48
CA GLN A 111 18.74 -12.44 3.17
C GLN A 111 18.69 -10.94 2.90
N VAL A 112 17.87 -10.53 1.94
CA VAL A 112 17.56 -9.12 1.66
C VAL A 112 16.06 -8.96 1.76
N SER A 113 15.61 -7.92 2.46
CA SER A 113 14.23 -7.49 2.48
C SER A 113 14.09 -6.02 2.16
N VAL A 114 12.93 -5.66 1.61
CA VAL A 114 12.50 -4.29 1.42
C VAL A 114 11.07 -4.14 1.93
N ILE A 115 10.83 -3.12 2.74
CA ILE A 115 9.51 -2.70 3.18
C ILE A 115 9.08 -1.54 2.30
N GLN A 116 7.95 -1.67 1.63
CA GLN A 116 7.36 -0.64 0.78
C GLN A 116 5.92 -0.34 1.21
N LEU A 117 5.49 0.91 1.06
CA LEU A 117 4.11 1.30 1.32
C LEU A 117 3.25 0.96 0.08
N GLN A 118 2.27 0.08 0.26
CA GLN A 118 1.29 -0.22 -0.76
C GLN A 118 -0.01 0.52 -0.48
N ALA A 119 -0.57 1.15 -1.53
CA ALA A 119 -1.87 1.78 -1.46
C ALA A 119 -2.96 0.71 -1.42
N GLN A 120 -3.78 0.74 -0.38
CA GLN A 120 -4.99 -0.05 -0.23
C GLN A 120 -6.18 0.89 -0.35
N LEU A 121 -6.98 0.68 -1.39
CA LEU A 121 -8.21 1.43 -1.64
C LEU A 121 -9.36 0.82 -0.83
N GLU A 122 -10.28 1.69 -0.41
CA GLU A 122 -11.57 1.29 0.17
C GLU A 122 -12.38 0.47 -0.85
N VAL A 123 -13.08 -0.56 -0.37
CA VAL A 123 -14.02 -1.32 -1.21
C VAL A 123 -15.34 -0.55 -1.23
N CYS A 124 -15.59 0.18 -2.32
CA CYS A 124 -16.82 0.94 -2.52
C CYS A 124 -17.86 0.08 -3.26
N HIS A 125 -19.10 0.07 -2.77
CA HIS A 125 -20.21 -0.57 -3.48
C HIS A 125 -20.75 0.38 -4.57
N GLN A 126 -21.29 -0.18 -5.65
CA GLN A 126 -22.04 0.61 -6.64
C GLN A 126 -23.39 1.03 -6.06
N GLU A 127 -23.83 2.24 -6.41
CA GLU A 127 -25.13 2.76 -6.02
C GLU A 127 -26.27 1.92 -6.65
N VAL A 128 -27.28 1.59 -5.84
CA VAL A 128 -28.45 0.81 -6.28
C VAL A 128 -29.69 1.71 -6.27
N ILE A 129 -30.55 1.54 -7.27
CA ILE A 129 -31.82 2.26 -7.37
C ILE A 129 -32.69 1.89 -6.16
N GLY A 130 -32.97 2.88 -5.31
CA GLY A 130 -33.71 2.71 -4.04
C GLY A 130 -32.94 3.21 -2.81
N ASP A 131 -31.60 3.14 -2.86
CA ASP A 131 -30.71 3.56 -1.76
C ASP A 131 -29.84 4.78 -2.13
N TYR A 132 -30.21 5.48 -3.21
CA TYR A 132 -29.46 6.62 -3.72
C TYR A 132 -29.36 7.72 -2.65
N GLY A 133 -28.13 8.06 -2.24
CA GLY A 133 -27.89 9.04 -1.19
C GLY A 133 -27.84 8.47 0.23
N LEU A 134 -28.01 7.17 0.42
CA LEU A 134 -27.79 6.49 1.71
C LEU A 134 -26.36 5.91 1.82
N GLY A 135 -25.64 5.80 0.70
CA GLY A 135 -24.30 5.25 0.59
C GLY A 135 -23.17 6.29 0.55
N HIS A 136 -21.96 5.82 0.25
CA HIS A 136 -20.78 6.67 0.05
C HIS A 136 -20.72 7.18 -1.38
N LEU A 137 -21.58 8.15 -1.68
CA LEU A 137 -21.63 8.85 -2.97
C LEU A 137 -20.25 9.39 -3.35
N GLY A 138 -19.71 8.97 -4.50
CA GLY A 138 -18.40 9.39 -5.01
C GLY A 138 -17.24 8.43 -4.71
N CYS A 139 -17.38 7.53 -3.73
CA CYS A 139 -16.35 6.56 -3.37
C CYS A 139 -16.01 5.64 -4.55
N TYR A 140 -17.04 5.06 -5.20
CA TYR A 140 -16.83 4.13 -6.32
C TYR A 140 -16.15 4.80 -7.52
N THR A 141 -16.59 6.00 -7.90
CA THR A 141 -16.01 6.76 -9.01
C THR A 141 -14.57 7.16 -8.72
N ASP A 142 -14.28 7.64 -7.52
CA ASP A 142 -12.93 8.04 -7.12
C ASP A 142 -11.99 6.84 -6.96
N GLY A 143 -12.48 5.74 -6.38
CA GLY A 143 -11.75 4.48 -6.27
C GLY A 143 -11.38 3.92 -7.64
N SER A 144 -12.33 3.91 -8.58
CA SER A 144 -12.09 3.47 -9.96
C SER A 144 -11.08 4.37 -10.66
N ARG A 145 -11.19 5.70 -10.51
CA ARG A 145 -10.21 6.65 -11.05
C ARG A 145 -8.80 6.39 -10.49
N TRP A 146 -8.67 6.15 -9.19
CA TRP A 146 -7.39 5.80 -8.56
C TRP A 146 -6.83 4.47 -9.08
N GLN A 147 -7.67 3.44 -9.22
CA GLN A 147 -7.24 2.17 -9.81
C GLN A 147 -6.71 2.35 -11.22
N SER A 148 -7.35 3.18 -12.04
CA SER A 148 -6.87 3.48 -13.41
C SER A 148 -5.55 4.25 -13.43
N MET A 149 -5.26 5.08 -12.42
CA MET A 149 -3.97 5.80 -12.33
C MET A 149 -2.84 4.88 -11.87
N VAL A 150 -3.10 3.96 -10.94
CA VAL A 150 -2.07 3.10 -10.33
C VAL A 150 -1.86 1.80 -11.13
N ASN A 151 -2.91 1.29 -11.78
CA ASN A 151 -2.91 0.06 -12.58
C ASN A 151 -3.74 0.25 -13.86
N PRO A 152 -3.23 1.04 -14.83
CA PRO A 152 -3.98 1.38 -16.04
C PRO A 152 -4.46 0.16 -16.84
N GLN A 153 -3.75 -0.96 -16.77
CA GLN A 153 -4.12 -2.21 -17.44
C GLN A 153 -5.42 -2.86 -16.89
N ASN A 154 -5.87 -2.47 -15.70
CA ASN A 154 -7.09 -2.99 -15.07
C ASN A 154 -8.30 -2.06 -15.26
N ALA A 155 -8.12 -0.94 -15.97
CA ALA A 155 -9.19 0.00 -16.29
C ALA A 155 -9.98 -0.47 -17.52
N LEU A 156 -10.76 -1.53 -17.38
CA LEU A 156 -11.70 -2.02 -18.39
C LEU A 156 -13.05 -2.36 -17.76
#